data_AF-A0A1M7QWX9-F1
#
_entry.id   AF-A0A1M7QWX9-F1
#
_cell.length_a   1.000
_cell.length_b   1.000
_cell.length_c   1.000
_cell.angle_alpha   90.00
_cell.angle_beta   90.00
_cell.angle_gamma   90.00
#
_symmetry.space_group_name_H-M   'P 1'
#
loop_
_entity.id
_entity.type
_entity.pdbx_description
1 polymer ?
#
loop_
_entity_poly.entity_id
_entity_poly.type
_entity_poly.pdbx_seq_one_letter_code
_entity_poly.pdbx_strand_id
1 'polypeptide(L)'
;MQQMKKHERYVEPVLIRKLDLSASGENCKMFLGDLTGDGRLDLLMVQPDGGIDDRYVPHQVEAMTAFDLEGNLLWQVGTPNRSPGGPGSDYPVQIYDIDGDGYNEVICVMNKEFFILNGQTGEKKKSFSLPDDKAHDCIIIANLSGNAFPQDIILKDRYHQMWALNKDFELLWTHQGNIGHFPWPFDFDENGKDEVIAGYDFLDSNGEKKWSCLPLDDHADCIWVGKVQANSQNYQIVIGGSVTVLYDSNGKELWRYEGSIESQHICLGKFRDDEQGLQIAGLDRIIRGTEYSNGKDGMFLINEKGEEIWKENRHTGGWLTIIDTLKNWDDHPLDYILAFRRGGGINPTIYDGYQNVVTTFPVDGYVSFGDLVGSGQEQVIIYDQGTTYIYASDTIDLSARDKEPLKQNKHAYSVTLYPGGEY
;
A
#
# COMPACT_ATOMS: atom_id res chain seq x y z
N MET A 1 39.63 4.84 13.59
CA MET A 1 39.23 5.72 12.46
C MET A 1 39.12 4.99 11.12
N GLN A 2 39.09 3.65 11.08
CA GLN A 2 39.13 2.87 9.83
C GLN A 2 38.02 1.80 9.78
N GLN A 3 36.83 2.12 10.31
CA GLN A 3 35.67 1.22 10.32
C GLN A 3 34.33 1.92 9.96
N MET A 4 34.35 3.18 9.50
CA MET A 4 33.14 3.95 9.15
C MET A 4 32.89 4.10 7.63
N LYS A 5 33.63 3.41 6.75
CA LYS A 5 33.51 3.58 5.29
C LYS A 5 32.78 2.45 4.55
N LYS A 6 32.13 1.53 5.26
CA LYS A 6 31.61 0.30 4.64
C LYS A 6 30.14 0.39 4.17
N HIS A 7 29.43 1.50 4.40
CA HIS A 7 27.98 1.57 4.21
C HIS A 7 27.47 2.77 3.38
N GLU A 8 28.34 3.69 2.93
CA GLU A 8 27.90 4.75 2.02
C GLU A 8 27.88 4.23 0.57
N ARG A 9 26.72 3.73 0.14
CA ARG A 9 26.43 3.35 -1.25
C ARG A 9 25.40 4.32 -1.80
N TYR A 10 25.85 5.24 -2.64
CA TYR A 10 24.96 6.09 -3.43
C TYR A 10 24.72 5.46 -4.80
N VAL A 11 23.46 5.36 -5.20
CA VAL A 11 22.99 4.90 -6.50
C VAL A 11 22.29 6.08 -7.18
N GLU A 12 22.85 6.52 -8.31
CA GLU A 12 22.25 7.58 -9.11
C GLU A 12 21.02 7.03 -9.84
N PRO A 13 19.82 7.65 -9.69
CA PRO A 13 18.61 7.12 -10.32
C PRO A 13 18.66 7.41 -11.83
N VAL A 14 18.52 6.36 -12.63
CA VAL A 14 18.44 6.48 -14.09
C VAL A 14 17.00 6.79 -14.46
N LEU A 15 16.76 7.97 -15.05
CA LEU A 15 15.45 8.28 -15.65
C LEU A 15 15.27 7.42 -16.90
N ILE A 16 14.36 6.45 -16.82
CA ILE A 16 14.03 5.54 -17.92
C ILE A 16 13.02 6.18 -18.86
N ARG A 17 12.01 6.84 -18.29
CA ARG A 17 10.95 7.45 -19.09
C ARG A 17 10.29 8.63 -18.38
N LYS A 18 9.84 9.59 -19.18
CA LYS A 18 8.99 10.69 -18.76
C LYS A 18 7.71 10.65 -19.59
N LEU A 19 6.55 10.58 -18.94
CA LEU A 19 5.25 10.43 -19.56
C LEU A 19 4.35 11.63 -19.23
N ASP A 20 3.46 11.97 -20.16
CA ASP A 20 2.37 12.93 -19.96
C ASP A 20 1.09 12.14 -19.73
N LEU A 21 0.54 12.22 -18.52
CA LEU A 21 -0.70 11.57 -18.12
C LEU A 21 -1.83 12.58 -17.88
N SER A 22 -1.68 13.84 -18.34
CA SER A 22 -2.63 14.93 -18.06
C SER A 22 -4.08 14.64 -18.49
N ALA A 23 -4.29 13.68 -19.40
CA ALA A 23 -5.62 13.19 -19.76
C ALA A 23 -6.39 12.60 -18.58
N SER A 24 -5.73 12.10 -17.52
CA SER A 24 -6.40 11.57 -16.34
C SER A 24 -7.06 12.61 -15.45
N GLY A 25 -6.70 13.89 -15.60
CA GLY A 25 -7.13 14.97 -14.72
C GLY A 25 -6.37 15.04 -13.40
N GLU A 26 -6.82 15.92 -12.53
CA GLU A 26 -6.11 16.28 -11.28
C GLU A 26 -6.39 15.29 -10.13
N ASN A 27 -5.53 15.31 -9.11
CA ASN A 27 -5.66 14.55 -7.85
C ASN A 27 -5.86 13.03 -8.02
N CYS A 28 -5.29 12.45 -9.08
CA CYS A 28 -5.34 11.01 -9.28
C CYS A 28 -4.37 10.27 -8.35
N LYS A 29 -4.76 9.05 -7.93
CA LYS A 29 -3.85 8.04 -7.37
C LYS A 29 -3.51 7.03 -8.46
N MET A 30 -2.24 6.64 -8.54
CA MET A 30 -1.77 5.64 -9.49
C MET A 30 -1.88 4.24 -8.87
N PHE A 31 -2.41 3.30 -9.65
CA PHE A 31 -2.39 1.87 -9.39
C PHE A 31 -1.60 1.18 -10.51
N LEU A 32 -0.88 0.11 -10.17
CA LEU A 32 -0.05 -0.65 -11.11
C LEU A 32 -0.63 -2.05 -11.27
N GLY A 33 -0.67 -2.54 -12.51
CA GLY A 33 -1.13 -3.88 -12.83
C GLY A 33 -1.03 -4.13 -14.33
N ASP A 34 -0.74 -5.37 -14.75
CA ASP A 34 -0.72 -5.73 -16.17
C ASP A 34 -2.17 -5.77 -16.69
N LEU A 35 -2.61 -4.65 -17.28
CA LEU A 35 -3.97 -4.45 -17.77
C LEU A 35 -4.12 -5.01 -19.18
N THR A 36 -3.06 -4.99 -19.98
CA THR A 36 -3.07 -5.46 -21.38
C THR A 36 -2.82 -6.97 -21.51
N GLY A 37 -2.20 -7.59 -20.51
CA GLY A 37 -1.75 -8.98 -20.53
C GLY A 37 -0.48 -9.19 -21.35
N ASP A 38 0.36 -8.16 -21.50
CA ASP A 38 1.58 -8.17 -22.31
C ASP A 38 2.86 -8.40 -21.49
N GLY A 39 2.72 -8.86 -20.24
CA GLY A 39 3.82 -9.30 -19.38
C GLY A 39 4.56 -8.15 -18.70
N ARG A 40 3.96 -6.95 -18.65
CA ARG A 40 4.45 -5.78 -17.90
C ARG A 40 3.29 -5.02 -17.26
N LEU A 41 3.58 -4.27 -16.21
CA LEU A 41 2.58 -3.47 -15.51
C LEU A 41 2.23 -2.22 -16.31
N ASP A 42 0.93 -1.91 -16.36
CA ASP A 42 0.37 -0.68 -16.90
C ASP A 42 0.05 0.31 -15.76
N LEU A 43 -0.27 1.56 -16.14
CA LEU A 43 -0.58 2.66 -15.23
C LEU A 43 -2.08 2.92 -15.23
N LEU A 44 -2.74 2.79 -14.07
CA LEU A 44 -4.13 3.20 -13.89
C LEU A 44 -4.20 4.45 -13.00
N MET A 45 -4.56 5.58 -13.60
CA MET A 45 -4.79 6.83 -12.86
C MET A 45 -6.26 6.92 -12.44
N VAL A 46 -6.50 6.92 -11.13
CA VAL A 46 -7.84 6.91 -10.51
C VAL A 46 -8.14 8.25 -9.87
N GLN A 47 -9.20 8.91 -10.33
CA GLN A 47 -9.69 10.16 -9.77
C GLN A 47 -10.89 9.91 -8.84
N PRO A 48 -10.87 10.42 -7.59
CA PRO A 48 -11.99 10.31 -6.67
C PRO A 48 -13.05 11.38 -6.92
N ASP A 49 -14.26 11.13 -6.40
CA ASP A 49 -15.31 12.13 -6.31
C ASP A 49 -14.93 13.30 -5.38
N GLY A 50 -15.46 14.49 -5.70
CA GLY A 50 -15.26 15.71 -4.93
C GLY A 50 -16.50 16.11 -4.12
N GLY A 51 -16.36 17.17 -3.31
CA GLY A 51 -17.49 17.77 -2.58
C GLY A 51 -17.94 17.01 -1.33
N ILE A 52 -17.11 16.08 -0.84
CA ILE A 52 -17.33 15.34 0.41
C ILE A 52 -16.32 15.74 1.48
N ASP A 53 -16.61 15.37 2.73
CA ASP A 53 -15.65 15.41 3.84
C ASP A 53 -15.13 13.97 4.08
N ASP A 54 -13.96 13.69 3.53
CA ASP A 54 -13.32 12.36 3.49
C ASP A 54 -12.96 11.79 4.87
N ARG A 55 -13.03 12.61 5.92
CA ARG A 55 -12.94 12.18 7.32
C ARG A 55 -14.14 11.34 7.76
N TYR A 56 -15.29 11.53 7.11
CA TYR A 56 -16.57 10.91 7.51
C TYR A 56 -17.28 10.16 6.40
N VAL A 57 -17.01 10.50 5.14
CA VAL A 57 -17.65 9.93 3.95
C VAL A 57 -16.56 9.31 3.08
N PRO A 58 -16.67 8.01 2.72
CA PRO A 58 -15.69 7.40 1.84
C PRO A 58 -15.79 7.95 0.42
N HIS A 59 -14.68 7.90 -0.32
CA HIS A 59 -14.66 8.28 -1.72
C HIS A 59 -15.38 7.25 -2.59
N GLN A 60 -15.80 7.69 -3.77
CA GLN A 60 -16.08 6.82 -4.90
C GLN A 60 -15.16 7.18 -6.05
N VAL A 61 -15.05 6.29 -7.02
CA VAL A 61 -14.35 6.60 -8.27
C VAL A 61 -15.23 7.47 -9.14
N GLU A 62 -14.68 8.59 -9.60
CA GLU A 62 -15.28 9.49 -10.59
C GLU A 62 -14.79 9.17 -12.01
N ALA A 63 -13.48 8.94 -12.15
CA ALA A 63 -12.87 8.60 -13.43
C ALA A 63 -11.63 7.71 -13.24
N MET A 64 -11.36 6.89 -14.26
CA MET A 64 -10.16 6.08 -14.36
C MET A 64 -9.60 6.16 -15.77
N THR A 65 -8.30 6.37 -15.89
CA THR A 65 -7.62 6.44 -17.19
C THR A 65 -6.41 5.51 -17.16
N ALA A 66 -6.41 4.53 -18.07
CA ALA A 66 -5.34 3.54 -18.18
C ALA A 66 -4.34 3.96 -19.27
N PHE A 67 -3.06 3.75 -19.00
CA PHE A 67 -1.96 4.00 -19.92
C PHE A 67 -0.97 2.84 -19.90
N ASP A 68 -0.36 2.55 -21.03
CA ASP A 68 0.82 1.68 -21.05
C ASP A 68 2.06 2.42 -20.55
N LEU A 69 3.19 1.69 -20.41
CA LEU A 69 4.46 2.29 -20.04
C LEU A 69 5.04 3.22 -21.12
N GLU A 70 4.50 3.26 -22.35
CA GLU A 70 4.81 4.26 -23.40
C GLU A 70 4.05 5.57 -23.22
N GLY A 71 3.06 5.62 -22.33
CA GLY A 71 2.16 6.76 -22.15
C GLY A 71 1.05 6.81 -23.20
N ASN A 72 0.81 5.72 -23.94
CA ASN A 72 -0.37 5.62 -24.78
C ASN A 72 -1.59 5.38 -23.89
N LEU A 73 -2.64 6.16 -24.09
CA LEU A 73 -3.92 5.94 -23.45
C LEU A 73 -4.54 4.65 -23.98
N LEU A 74 -4.82 3.70 -23.10
CA LEU A 74 -5.46 2.42 -23.41
C LEU A 74 -6.98 2.56 -23.45
N TRP A 75 -7.55 3.08 -22.36
CA TRP A 75 -8.98 3.35 -22.22
C TRP A 75 -9.24 4.35 -21.08
N GLN A 76 -10.45 4.89 -21.05
CA GLN A 76 -10.93 5.76 -19.97
C GLN A 76 -12.37 5.38 -19.60
N VAL A 77 -12.63 5.24 -18.30
CA VAL A 77 -13.97 5.02 -17.73
C VAL A 77 -14.33 6.22 -16.86
N GLY A 78 -15.54 6.76 -17.03
CA GLY A 78 -15.92 8.02 -16.39
C GLY A 78 -15.35 9.25 -17.10
N THR A 79 -15.56 10.42 -16.51
CA THR A 79 -15.07 11.70 -17.06
C THR A 79 -14.34 12.47 -15.96
N PRO A 80 -13.05 12.77 -16.12
CA PRO A 80 -12.31 13.53 -15.12
C PRO A 80 -13.01 14.86 -14.80
N ASN A 81 -13.27 15.05 -13.52
CA ASN A 81 -13.87 16.22 -12.93
C ASN A 81 -12.81 17.32 -12.72
N ARG A 82 -13.25 18.58 -12.77
CA ARG A 82 -12.40 19.77 -12.55
C ARG A 82 -12.29 20.16 -11.07
N SER A 83 -13.04 19.50 -10.19
CA SER A 83 -12.97 19.72 -8.75
C SER A 83 -13.05 18.38 -8.02
N PRO A 84 -12.09 17.46 -8.29
CA PRO A 84 -12.06 16.15 -7.66
C PRO A 84 -11.75 16.25 -6.17
N GLY A 85 -11.98 15.15 -5.46
CA GLY A 85 -11.50 14.96 -4.09
C GLY A 85 -9.98 14.94 -3.99
N GLY A 86 -9.48 14.64 -2.80
CA GLY A 86 -8.05 14.57 -2.51
C GLY A 86 -7.64 13.19 -1.96
N PRO A 87 -6.33 12.93 -1.83
CA PRO A 87 -5.82 11.67 -1.29
C PRO A 87 -5.77 11.69 0.25
N GLY A 88 -6.87 12.05 0.91
CA GLY A 88 -7.01 12.04 2.38
C GLY A 88 -7.60 10.74 2.94
N SER A 89 -8.07 9.85 2.06
CA SER A 89 -8.55 8.51 2.36
C SER A 89 -8.29 7.58 1.17
N ASP A 90 -8.64 6.30 1.32
CA ASP A 90 -8.52 5.32 0.25
C ASP A 90 -9.53 5.54 -0.87
N TYR A 91 -9.20 5.02 -2.05
CA TYR A 91 -10.10 4.96 -3.20
C TYR A 91 -10.53 3.51 -3.38
N PRO A 92 -11.83 3.23 -3.61
CA PRO A 92 -12.33 1.86 -3.75
C PRO A 92 -12.00 1.32 -5.15
N VAL A 93 -10.72 1.01 -5.38
CA VAL A 93 -10.18 0.40 -6.61
C VAL A 93 -9.09 -0.61 -6.26
N GLN A 94 -9.07 -1.75 -6.94
CA GLN A 94 -7.91 -2.66 -7.01
C GLN A 94 -7.78 -3.24 -8.43
N ILE A 95 -6.58 -3.72 -8.77
CA ILE A 95 -6.31 -4.42 -10.05
C ILE A 95 -5.93 -5.86 -9.74
N TYR A 96 -6.70 -6.83 -10.21
CA TYR A 96 -6.49 -8.24 -9.90
C TYR A 96 -7.25 -9.18 -10.85
N ASP A 97 -6.66 -10.31 -11.20
CA ASP A 97 -7.33 -11.44 -11.88
C ASP A 97 -8.34 -12.11 -10.93
N ILE A 98 -9.54 -11.56 -10.86
CA ILE A 98 -10.55 -11.94 -9.87
C ILE A 98 -11.37 -13.15 -10.29
N ASP A 99 -11.44 -13.43 -11.60
CA ASP A 99 -12.17 -14.59 -12.12
C ASP A 99 -11.28 -15.76 -12.55
N GLY A 100 -9.96 -15.59 -12.54
CA GLY A 100 -8.96 -16.64 -12.76
C GLY A 100 -8.75 -16.98 -14.23
N ASP A 101 -9.07 -16.04 -15.14
CA ASP A 101 -8.87 -16.22 -16.58
C ASP A 101 -7.43 -15.91 -17.03
N GLY A 102 -6.59 -15.43 -16.11
CA GLY A 102 -5.19 -15.09 -16.31
C GLY A 102 -4.96 -13.61 -16.61
N TYR A 103 -6.01 -12.82 -16.87
CA TYR A 103 -5.92 -11.38 -17.12
C TYR A 103 -6.46 -10.60 -15.92
N ASN A 104 -5.89 -9.42 -15.66
CA ASN A 104 -6.36 -8.62 -14.54
C ASN A 104 -7.66 -7.89 -14.88
N GLU A 105 -8.56 -7.84 -13.90
CA GLU A 105 -9.69 -6.91 -13.87
C GLU A 105 -9.35 -5.64 -13.11
N VAL A 106 -10.08 -4.57 -13.40
CA VAL A 106 -10.20 -3.42 -12.51
C VAL A 106 -11.48 -3.57 -11.70
N ILE A 107 -11.34 -3.70 -10.39
CA ILE A 107 -12.44 -3.83 -9.44
C ILE A 107 -12.63 -2.48 -8.79
N CYS A 108 -13.81 -1.87 -8.87
CA CYS A 108 -14.03 -0.54 -8.33
C CYS A 108 -15.44 -0.28 -7.81
N VAL A 109 -15.60 0.75 -6.97
CA VAL A 109 -16.92 1.35 -6.70
C VAL A 109 -17.05 2.70 -7.41
N MET A 110 -18.02 2.79 -8.30
CA MET A 110 -18.36 3.99 -9.07
C MET A 110 -19.89 4.11 -9.12
N ASN A 111 -20.45 5.31 -9.12
CA ASN A 111 -21.91 5.52 -9.23
C ASN A 111 -22.77 4.69 -8.24
N LYS A 112 -22.27 4.46 -7.02
CA LYS A 112 -22.88 3.63 -5.96
C LYS A 112 -23.08 2.15 -6.32
N GLU A 113 -22.34 1.66 -7.30
CA GLU A 113 -22.32 0.25 -7.68
C GLU A 113 -20.90 -0.28 -7.62
N PHE A 114 -20.78 -1.55 -7.23
CA PHE A 114 -19.53 -2.29 -7.35
C PHE A 114 -19.41 -2.82 -8.78
N PHE A 115 -18.26 -2.62 -9.40
CA PHE A 115 -17.97 -3.04 -10.76
C PHE A 115 -16.75 -3.96 -10.82
N ILE A 116 -16.84 -4.92 -11.73
CA ILE A 116 -15.70 -5.67 -12.24
C ILE A 116 -15.58 -5.29 -13.72
N LEU A 117 -14.50 -4.62 -14.07
CA LEU A 117 -14.21 -4.14 -15.42
C LEU A 117 -13.09 -4.98 -16.02
N ASN A 118 -13.18 -5.27 -17.32
CA ASN A 118 -12.11 -5.89 -18.08
C ASN A 118 -10.88 -4.97 -18.07
N GLY A 119 -9.72 -5.45 -17.63
CA GLY A 119 -8.51 -4.62 -17.55
C GLY A 119 -8.01 -4.11 -18.88
N GLN A 120 -8.21 -4.85 -19.98
CA GLN A 120 -7.73 -4.48 -21.32
C GLN A 120 -8.57 -3.37 -21.96
N THR A 121 -9.86 -3.28 -21.63
CA THR A 121 -10.81 -2.41 -22.35
C THR A 121 -11.53 -1.39 -21.45
N GLY A 122 -11.54 -1.59 -20.13
CA GLY A 122 -12.37 -0.84 -19.20
C GLY A 122 -13.88 -1.17 -19.32
N GLU A 123 -14.27 -2.13 -20.17
CA GLU A 123 -15.66 -2.52 -20.33
C GLU A 123 -16.17 -3.31 -19.12
N LYS A 124 -17.43 -3.09 -18.75
CA LYS A 124 -18.05 -3.79 -17.63
C LYS A 124 -18.21 -5.29 -17.90
N LYS A 125 -17.54 -6.15 -17.11
CA LYS A 125 -17.79 -7.60 -17.04
C LYS A 125 -19.00 -7.89 -16.13
N LYS A 126 -19.00 -7.33 -14.91
CA LYS A 126 -20.07 -7.54 -13.90
C LYS A 126 -20.34 -6.26 -13.10
N SER A 127 -21.52 -6.19 -12.48
CA SER A 127 -21.87 -5.15 -11.51
C SER A 127 -22.82 -5.67 -10.45
N PHE A 128 -22.70 -5.12 -9.24
CA PHE A 128 -23.53 -5.46 -8.09
C PHE A 128 -23.92 -4.21 -7.31
N SER A 129 -25.09 -4.24 -6.69
CA SER A 129 -25.47 -3.21 -5.70
C SER A 129 -24.64 -3.38 -4.44
N LEU A 130 -24.20 -2.28 -3.84
CA LEU A 130 -23.45 -2.31 -2.58
C LEU A 130 -24.31 -2.88 -1.44
N PRO A 131 -23.70 -3.58 -0.47
CA PRO A 131 -24.43 -4.06 0.71
C PRO A 131 -24.89 -2.91 1.63
N ASP A 132 -24.26 -1.74 1.51
CA ASP A 132 -24.62 -0.49 2.19
C ASP A 132 -24.14 0.71 1.35
N ASP A 133 -24.83 1.84 1.48
CA ASP A 133 -24.51 3.09 0.77
C ASP A 133 -23.10 3.60 1.03
N LYS A 134 -22.46 3.19 2.14
CA LYS A 134 -21.09 3.58 2.51
C LYS A 134 -20.05 2.47 2.41
N ALA A 135 -20.42 1.29 1.88
CA ALA A 135 -19.52 0.14 1.75
C ALA A 135 -18.51 0.30 0.60
N HIS A 136 -17.73 1.39 0.62
CA HIS A 136 -16.88 1.79 -0.48
C HIS A 136 -15.68 2.64 -0.05
N ASP A 137 -15.20 2.50 1.20
CA ASP A 137 -13.96 3.16 1.62
C ASP A 137 -12.73 2.56 0.95
N CYS A 138 -12.65 1.24 0.93
CA CYS A 138 -11.66 0.49 0.17
C CYS A 138 -12.23 -0.87 -0.24
N ILE A 139 -11.54 -1.52 -1.17
CA ILE A 139 -11.84 -2.88 -1.63
C ILE A 139 -10.65 -3.75 -1.19
N ILE A 140 -10.96 -4.83 -0.49
CA ILE A 140 -9.98 -5.81 -0.01
C ILE A 140 -10.31 -7.16 -0.64
N ILE A 141 -9.32 -7.78 -1.27
CA ILE A 141 -9.45 -9.09 -1.90
C ILE A 141 -8.91 -10.13 -0.93
N ALA A 142 -9.69 -11.18 -0.67
CA ALA A 142 -9.38 -12.21 0.31
C ALA A 142 -9.79 -13.61 -0.17
N ASN A 143 -9.30 -14.63 0.51
CA ASN A 143 -9.71 -16.01 0.35
C ASN A 143 -10.42 -16.54 1.61
N LEU A 144 -11.62 -16.06 1.90
CA LEU A 144 -12.36 -16.43 3.12
C LEU A 144 -13.04 -17.81 2.98
N SER A 145 -13.48 -18.13 1.77
CA SER A 145 -14.23 -19.33 1.42
C SER A 145 -13.35 -20.55 1.20
N GLY A 146 -12.03 -20.37 1.08
CA GLY A 146 -11.08 -21.44 0.74
C GLY A 146 -11.11 -21.82 -0.74
N ASN A 147 -11.24 -20.82 -1.61
CA ASN A 147 -11.09 -20.94 -3.06
C ASN A 147 -9.63 -21.28 -3.42
N ALA A 148 -9.38 -21.63 -4.68
CA ALA A 148 -8.03 -21.95 -5.16
C ALA A 148 -7.08 -20.72 -5.17
N PHE A 149 -7.65 -19.51 -5.18
CA PHE A 149 -6.98 -18.23 -5.06
C PHE A 149 -7.97 -17.21 -4.46
N PRO A 150 -7.51 -16.05 -3.96
CA PRO A 150 -8.39 -15.01 -3.43
C PRO A 150 -9.45 -14.54 -4.45
N GLN A 151 -10.73 -14.69 -4.10
CA GLN A 151 -11.85 -14.26 -4.95
C GLN A 151 -12.98 -13.60 -4.15
N ASP A 152 -12.89 -13.65 -2.82
CA ASP A 152 -13.87 -13.05 -1.95
C ASP A 152 -13.50 -11.58 -1.72
N ILE A 153 -14.53 -10.77 -1.47
CA ILE A 153 -14.40 -9.31 -1.38
C ILE A 153 -14.81 -8.87 0.01
N ILE A 154 -13.98 -8.05 0.62
CA ILE A 154 -14.31 -7.30 1.81
C ILE A 154 -14.51 -5.83 1.41
N LEU A 155 -15.67 -5.29 1.79
CA LEU A 155 -15.99 -3.86 1.72
C LEU A 155 -16.14 -3.30 3.13
N LYS A 156 -15.87 -2.01 3.30
CA LYS A 156 -16.05 -1.31 4.58
C LYS A 156 -16.52 0.12 4.42
N ASP A 157 -17.12 0.65 5.49
CA ASP A 157 -17.27 2.08 5.68
C ASP A 157 -15.97 2.68 6.22
N ARG A 158 -15.95 3.96 6.60
CA ARG A 158 -14.71 4.61 7.05
C ARG A 158 -14.02 3.91 8.22
N TYR A 159 -14.74 3.48 9.27
CA TYR A 159 -14.09 3.05 10.53
C TYR A 159 -14.88 2.07 11.40
N HIS A 160 -16.10 1.69 11.03
CA HIS A 160 -17.02 1.01 11.95
C HIS A 160 -17.57 -0.31 11.43
N GLN A 161 -17.86 -0.42 10.14
CA GLN A 161 -18.60 -1.54 9.58
C GLN A 161 -17.87 -2.16 8.39
N MET A 162 -17.83 -3.49 8.37
CA MET A 162 -17.26 -4.31 7.32
C MET A 162 -18.28 -5.37 6.84
N TRP A 163 -18.25 -5.69 5.55
CA TRP A 163 -19.04 -6.73 4.89
C TRP A 163 -18.13 -7.63 4.07
N ALA A 164 -18.15 -8.93 4.35
CA ALA A 164 -17.47 -9.93 3.55
C ALA A 164 -18.46 -10.60 2.59
N LEU A 165 -18.07 -10.70 1.33
CA LEU A 165 -18.87 -11.18 0.21
C LEU A 165 -18.07 -12.27 -0.51
N ASN A 166 -18.74 -13.33 -0.96
CA ASN A 166 -18.08 -14.34 -1.77
C ASN A 166 -17.84 -13.85 -3.21
N LYS A 167 -17.19 -14.68 -4.04
CA LYS A 167 -16.96 -14.41 -5.47
C LYS A 167 -18.22 -14.12 -6.32
N ASP A 168 -19.39 -14.55 -5.86
CA ASP A 168 -20.68 -14.32 -6.49
C ASP A 168 -21.41 -13.09 -5.89
N PHE A 169 -20.70 -12.34 -5.03
CA PHE A 169 -21.15 -11.15 -4.32
C PHE A 169 -22.28 -11.42 -3.30
N GLU A 170 -22.39 -12.65 -2.81
CA GLU A 170 -23.31 -13.03 -1.73
C GLU A 170 -22.66 -12.76 -0.37
N LEU A 171 -23.42 -12.15 0.56
CA LEU A 171 -22.93 -11.83 1.90
C LEU A 171 -22.58 -13.11 2.68
N LEU A 172 -21.32 -13.21 3.11
CA LEU A 172 -20.81 -14.25 3.99
C LEU A 172 -21.05 -13.89 5.46
N TRP A 173 -20.55 -12.72 5.87
CA TRP A 173 -20.64 -12.21 7.23
C TRP A 173 -20.42 -10.70 7.28
N THR A 174 -20.73 -10.08 8.43
CA THR A 174 -20.43 -8.67 8.72
C THR A 174 -19.71 -8.55 10.05
N HIS A 175 -18.90 -7.50 10.19
CA HIS A 175 -18.21 -7.17 11.45
C HIS A 175 -18.37 -5.70 11.79
N GLN A 176 -18.68 -5.41 13.05
CA GLN A 176 -18.73 -4.05 13.58
C GLN A 176 -17.66 -3.89 14.66
N GLY A 177 -16.78 -2.90 14.50
CA GLY A 177 -15.65 -2.68 15.40
C GLY A 177 -14.86 -1.44 15.02
N ASN A 178 -13.67 -1.29 15.60
CA ASN A 178 -12.71 -0.27 15.15
C ASN A 178 -11.81 -0.89 14.07
N ILE A 179 -12.23 -0.76 12.82
CA ILE A 179 -11.65 -1.52 11.69
C ILE A 179 -10.45 -0.84 11.02
N GLY A 180 -10.03 0.32 11.52
CA GLY A 180 -8.87 1.05 10.98
C GLY A 180 -9.04 1.52 9.54
N HIS A 181 -7.92 1.87 8.91
CA HIS A 181 -7.89 2.29 7.51
C HIS A 181 -8.05 1.13 6.54
N PHE A 182 -7.28 0.06 6.72
CA PHE A 182 -7.26 -1.08 5.80
C PHE A 182 -7.10 -2.40 6.55
N PRO A 183 -8.20 -3.17 6.79
CA PRO A 183 -8.12 -4.53 7.29
C PRO A 183 -7.22 -5.43 6.43
N TRP A 184 -6.47 -6.32 7.08
CA TRP A 184 -5.49 -7.16 6.39
C TRP A 184 -5.90 -8.65 6.43
N PRO A 185 -6.28 -9.26 5.30
CA PRO A 185 -6.53 -10.69 5.21
C PRO A 185 -5.23 -11.47 5.10
N PHE A 186 -5.09 -12.58 5.83
CA PHE A 186 -3.92 -13.45 5.78
C PHE A 186 -4.24 -14.84 6.35
N ASP A 187 -3.74 -15.90 5.73
CA ASP A 187 -3.86 -17.30 6.18
C ASP A 187 -2.80 -17.58 7.28
N PHE A 188 -3.14 -17.36 8.56
CA PHE A 188 -2.18 -17.44 9.66
C PHE A 188 -1.89 -18.89 10.09
N ASP A 189 -2.84 -19.80 9.86
CA ASP A 189 -2.74 -21.21 10.24
C ASP A 189 -2.46 -22.15 9.06
N GLU A 190 -2.26 -21.58 7.86
CA GLU A 190 -1.93 -22.27 6.60
C GLU A 190 -3.02 -23.29 6.19
N ASN A 191 -4.29 -23.01 6.50
CA ASN A 191 -5.44 -23.87 6.19
C ASN A 191 -6.06 -23.61 4.81
N GLY A 192 -5.54 -22.60 4.07
CA GLY A 192 -6.05 -22.17 2.78
C GLY A 192 -7.17 -21.14 2.85
N LYS A 193 -7.48 -20.60 4.03
CA LYS A 193 -8.44 -19.52 4.25
C LYS A 193 -7.79 -18.38 4.99
N ASP A 194 -8.14 -17.16 4.58
CA ASP A 194 -7.65 -15.97 5.26
C ASP A 194 -8.44 -15.73 6.56
N GLU A 195 -7.72 -15.56 7.66
CA GLU A 195 -8.19 -14.75 8.79
C GLU A 195 -8.04 -13.27 8.46
N VAL A 196 -8.67 -12.39 9.25
CA VAL A 196 -8.66 -10.95 8.99
C VAL A 196 -8.27 -10.16 10.23
N ILE A 197 -7.24 -9.33 10.13
CA ILE A 197 -6.95 -8.28 11.11
C ILE A 197 -7.76 -7.05 10.74
N ALA A 198 -8.87 -6.81 11.43
CA ALA A 198 -9.76 -5.69 11.21
C ALA A 198 -9.50 -4.59 12.26
N GLY A 199 -8.53 -3.72 11.94
CA GLY A 199 -8.01 -2.73 12.86
C GLY A 199 -7.29 -3.40 14.03
N TYR A 200 -7.95 -3.49 15.18
CA TYR A 200 -7.43 -4.19 16.36
C TYR A 200 -8.06 -5.55 16.62
N ASP A 201 -9.12 -5.92 15.90
CA ASP A 201 -9.79 -7.21 16.08
C ASP A 201 -9.16 -8.26 15.16
N PHE A 202 -8.87 -9.45 15.69
CA PHE A 202 -8.50 -10.63 14.91
C PHE A 202 -9.75 -11.48 14.70
N LEU A 203 -10.14 -11.66 13.44
CA LEU A 203 -11.31 -12.43 13.03
C LEU A 203 -10.88 -13.72 12.35
N ASP A 204 -11.60 -14.81 12.60
CA ASP A 204 -11.45 -16.00 11.75
C ASP A 204 -12.08 -15.81 10.36
N SER A 205 -11.87 -16.76 9.46
CA SER A 205 -12.44 -16.74 8.10
C SER A 205 -13.97 -16.67 8.02
N ASN A 206 -14.68 -16.97 9.12
CA ASN A 206 -16.14 -16.84 9.21
C ASN A 206 -16.58 -15.51 9.84
N GLY A 207 -15.65 -14.59 10.09
CA GLY A 207 -15.91 -13.28 10.70
C GLY A 207 -16.09 -13.35 12.22
N GLU A 208 -15.82 -14.48 12.87
CA GLU A 208 -15.90 -14.57 14.33
C GLU A 208 -14.66 -13.93 14.96
N LYS A 209 -14.87 -12.92 15.79
CA LYS A 209 -13.78 -12.32 16.55
C LYS A 209 -13.18 -13.31 17.55
N LYS A 210 -11.88 -13.57 17.42
CA LYS A 210 -11.13 -14.45 18.33
C LYS A 210 -10.52 -13.67 19.49
N TRP A 211 -9.94 -12.51 19.20
CA TRP A 211 -9.31 -11.63 20.19
C TRP A 211 -9.17 -10.20 19.65
N SER A 212 -8.71 -9.28 20.51
CA SER A 212 -8.43 -7.88 20.14
C SER A 212 -7.09 -7.44 20.72
N CYS A 213 -6.33 -6.60 20.00
CA CYS A 213 -5.17 -5.91 20.56
C CYS A 213 -5.61 -4.91 21.63
N LEU A 214 -5.13 -5.09 22.88
CA LEU A 214 -5.55 -4.28 24.02
C LEU A 214 -4.40 -4.12 25.03
N PRO A 215 -4.24 -2.96 25.69
CA PRO A 215 -4.97 -1.71 25.44
C PRO A 215 -4.33 -0.93 24.28
N LEU A 216 -5.15 -0.47 23.33
CA LEU A 216 -4.74 0.46 22.27
C LEU A 216 -5.80 1.55 22.14
N ASP A 217 -5.34 2.80 22.03
CA ASP A 217 -6.16 3.97 21.77
C ASP A 217 -6.23 4.24 20.25
N ASP A 218 -7.15 5.13 19.84
CA ASP A 218 -7.40 5.52 18.45
C ASP A 218 -7.67 4.30 17.53
N HIS A 219 -7.47 4.42 16.23
CA HIS A 219 -7.63 3.34 15.25
C HIS A 219 -6.26 2.85 14.75
N ALA A 220 -6.21 1.62 14.21
CA ALA A 220 -5.02 1.14 13.53
C ALA A 220 -4.83 1.90 12.23
N ASP A 221 -3.68 2.54 12.06
CA ASP A 221 -3.37 3.25 10.83
C ASP A 221 -2.83 2.29 9.75
N CYS A 222 -1.99 1.33 10.14
CA CYS A 222 -1.41 0.34 9.23
C CYS A 222 -1.18 -1.01 9.93
N ILE A 223 -1.29 -2.08 9.15
CA ILE A 223 -1.16 -3.47 9.62
C ILE A 223 -0.17 -4.19 8.72
N TRP A 224 0.80 -4.86 9.33
CA TRP A 224 1.76 -5.71 8.65
C TRP A 224 1.79 -7.10 9.25
N VAL A 225 2.01 -8.11 8.40
CA VAL A 225 2.15 -9.50 8.81
C VAL A 225 3.53 -10.02 8.40
N GLY A 226 4.20 -10.77 9.26
CA GLY A 226 5.46 -11.39 8.89
C GLY A 226 6.07 -12.22 10.01
N LYS A 227 7.10 -13.00 9.69
CA LYS A 227 7.91 -13.71 10.68
C LYS A 227 8.99 -12.76 11.21
N VAL A 228 8.57 -11.79 12.02
CA VAL A 228 9.39 -10.65 12.47
C VAL A 228 10.60 -11.10 13.28
N GLN A 229 10.38 -12.01 14.23
CA GLN A 229 11.46 -12.55 15.07
C GLN A 229 12.17 -13.70 14.35
N ALA A 230 13.51 -13.69 14.35
CA ALA A 230 14.40 -14.52 13.55
C ALA A 230 14.13 -16.03 13.62
N ASN A 231 13.61 -16.50 14.75
CA ASN A 231 13.32 -17.92 14.99
C ASN A 231 11.81 -18.23 15.05
N SER A 232 10.95 -17.24 14.78
CA SER A 232 9.51 -17.47 14.76
C SER A 232 9.13 -18.39 13.61
N GLN A 233 8.42 -19.47 13.93
CA GLN A 233 7.82 -20.33 12.92
C GLN A 233 6.44 -19.81 12.48
N ASN A 234 5.78 -19.07 13.37
CA ASN A 234 4.44 -18.54 13.17
C ASN A 234 4.51 -17.09 12.67
N TYR A 235 3.52 -16.70 11.87
CA TYR A 235 3.31 -15.32 11.48
C TYR A 235 2.94 -14.47 12.69
N GLN A 236 3.40 -13.21 12.67
CA GLN A 236 3.20 -12.22 13.71
C GLN A 236 2.63 -10.95 13.06
N ILE A 237 1.96 -10.13 13.86
CA ILE A 237 1.22 -8.96 13.41
C ILE A 237 1.87 -7.73 14.01
N VAL A 238 2.31 -6.81 13.16
CA VAL A 238 2.79 -5.48 13.58
C VAL A 238 1.73 -4.46 13.24
N ILE A 239 1.35 -3.64 14.21
CA ILE A 239 0.35 -2.60 14.04
C ILE A 239 0.99 -1.25 14.33
N GLY A 240 0.78 -0.31 13.40
CA GLY A 240 1.03 1.12 13.60
C GLY A 240 -0.28 1.86 13.89
N GLY A 241 -0.18 2.86 14.76
CA GLY A 241 -1.30 3.71 15.20
C GLY A 241 -0.84 4.58 16.37
N SER A 242 -1.57 4.56 17.48
CA SER A 242 -1.20 5.27 18.71
C SER A 242 0.19 4.87 19.25
N VAL A 243 0.57 3.60 19.10
CA VAL A 243 1.91 3.04 19.36
C VAL A 243 2.22 1.98 18.31
N THR A 244 3.47 1.52 18.25
CA THR A 244 3.85 0.35 17.44
C THR A 244 3.90 -0.89 18.33
N VAL A 245 3.20 -1.96 17.95
CA VAL A 245 3.12 -3.21 18.72
C VAL A 245 3.35 -4.42 17.83
N LEU A 246 3.86 -5.51 18.43
CA LEU A 246 3.92 -6.83 17.82
C LEU A 246 3.06 -7.81 18.62
N TYR A 247 2.19 -8.54 17.92
CA TYR A 247 1.37 -9.62 18.46
C TYR A 247 1.71 -10.94 17.76
N ASP A 248 1.60 -12.06 18.48
CA ASP A 248 1.45 -13.36 17.82
C ASP A 248 0.01 -13.58 17.33
N SER A 249 -0.19 -14.59 16.48
CA SER A 249 -1.52 -14.94 15.94
C SER A 249 -2.53 -15.43 17.00
N ASN A 250 -2.08 -15.72 18.23
CA ASN A 250 -2.95 -16.11 19.34
C ASN A 250 -3.37 -14.92 20.21
N GLY A 251 -2.98 -13.69 19.85
CA GLY A 251 -3.36 -12.46 20.55
C GLY A 251 -2.46 -12.11 21.72
N LYS A 252 -1.27 -12.72 21.84
CA LYS A 252 -0.28 -12.31 22.84
C LYS A 252 0.56 -11.16 22.31
N GLU A 253 0.50 -10.02 22.99
CA GLU A 253 1.47 -8.93 22.78
C GLU A 253 2.88 -9.41 23.14
N LEU A 254 3.79 -9.33 22.18
CA LEU A 254 5.19 -9.76 22.33
C LEU A 254 6.08 -8.59 22.74
N TRP A 255 5.83 -7.40 22.20
CA TRP A 255 6.45 -6.15 22.63
C TRP A 255 5.61 -4.95 22.19
N ARG A 256 5.93 -3.80 22.78
CA ARG A 256 5.36 -2.49 22.49
C ARG A 256 6.46 -1.44 22.46
N TYR A 257 6.45 -0.62 21.41
CA TYR A 257 7.31 0.54 21.27
C TYR A 257 6.49 1.81 21.47
N GLU A 258 6.78 2.51 22.56
CA GLU A 258 6.13 3.77 22.96
C GLU A 258 7.02 5.01 22.67
N GLY A 259 8.08 4.82 21.86
CA GLY A 259 8.99 5.90 21.53
C GLY A 259 8.43 6.91 20.52
N SER A 260 7.28 6.63 19.89
CA SER A 260 6.57 7.52 18.97
C SER A 260 5.35 8.19 19.61
N ILE A 261 4.95 9.35 19.10
CA ILE A 261 3.69 10.03 19.43
C ILE A 261 2.51 9.43 18.64
N GLU A 262 2.73 9.10 17.37
CA GLU A 262 1.77 8.43 16.50
C GLU A 262 2.55 7.77 15.36
N SER A 263 2.53 6.45 15.32
CA SER A 263 3.20 5.61 14.33
C SER A 263 2.28 5.36 13.13
N GLN A 264 2.04 6.40 12.34
CA GLN A 264 1.02 6.36 11.28
C GLN A 264 1.34 5.39 10.15
N HIS A 265 2.60 5.34 9.73
CA HIS A 265 3.10 4.39 8.73
C HIS A 265 4.21 3.56 9.34
N ILE A 266 4.14 2.25 9.17
CA ILE A 266 5.25 1.32 9.42
C ILE A 266 5.43 0.44 8.19
N CYS A 267 6.61 -0.15 8.05
CA CYS A 267 6.86 -1.18 7.06
C CYS A 267 7.90 -2.19 7.58
N LEU A 268 7.74 -3.46 7.18
CA LEU A 268 8.64 -4.55 7.57
C LEU A 268 9.67 -4.80 6.49
N GLY A 269 10.93 -4.89 6.89
CA GLY A 269 12.00 -5.23 5.96
C GLY A 269 13.24 -5.76 6.65
N LYS A 270 14.09 -6.42 5.87
CA LYS A 270 15.45 -6.77 6.25
C LYS A 270 16.37 -5.61 5.89
N PHE A 271 16.33 -4.55 6.69
CA PHE A 271 17.09 -3.32 6.46
C PHE A 271 18.52 -3.37 7.00
N ARG A 272 18.80 -4.31 7.92
CA ARG A 272 20.11 -4.45 8.58
C ARG A 272 20.62 -5.89 8.57
N ASP A 273 21.90 -6.04 8.25
CA ASP A 273 22.59 -7.35 8.24
C ASP A 273 23.10 -7.78 9.63
N ASP A 274 23.28 -6.83 10.55
CA ASP A 274 23.74 -7.08 11.92
C ASP A 274 22.60 -7.38 12.92
N GLU A 275 21.36 -7.22 12.49
CA GLU A 275 20.18 -7.71 13.21
C GLU A 275 19.83 -9.12 12.75
N GLN A 276 19.23 -9.95 13.61
CA GLN A 276 18.85 -11.31 13.23
C GLN A 276 17.50 -11.34 12.51
N GLY A 277 16.45 -10.82 13.16
CA GLY A 277 15.11 -10.76 12.58
C GLY A 277 14.92 -9.61 11.61
N LEU A 278 13.64 -9.32 11.34
CA LEU A 278 13.21 -8.16 10.57
C LEU A 278 13.29 -6.90 11.42
N GLN A 279 13.39 -5.77 10.74
CA GLN A 279 13.29 -4.45 11.33
C GLN A 279 11.94 -3.84 10.93
N ILE A 280 11.50 -2.90 11.75
CA ILE A 280 10.28 -2.15 11.52
C ILE A 280 10.71 -0.70 11.34
N ALA A 281 10.65 -0.23 10.09
CA ALA A 281 10.80 1.18 9.81
C ALA A 281 9.43 1.84 10.05
N GLY A 282 9.43 3.00 10.69
CA GLY A 282 8.20 3.67 11.06
C GLY A 282 8.29 5.18 10.89
N LEU A 283 7.13 5.83 10.80
CA LEU A 283 7.00 7.27 10.81
C LEU A 283 6.33 7.72 12.10
N ASP A 284 7.02 8.57 12.85
CA ASP A 284 6.47 9.25 14.02
C ASP A 284 5.97 10.66 13.66
N ARG A 285 4.72 10.97 13.98
CA ARG A 285 4.17 12.33 13.87
C ARG A 285 4.50 13.17 15.10
N ILE A 286 5.77 13.55 15.20
CA ILE A 286 6.38 14.29 16.32
C ILE A 286 5.55 15.52 16.74
N ILE A 287 5.00 16.27 15.77
CA ILE A 287 4.02 17.34 15.99
C ILE A 287 2.84 17.09 15.05
N ARG A 288 1.70 16.72 15.62
CA ARG A 288 0.43 16.61 14.88
C ARG A 288 0.01 18.01 14.38
N GLY A 289 -0.12 18.22 13.08
CA GLY A 289 -0.58 19.49 12.50
C GLY A 289 -1.12 19.29 11.09
N THR A 290 -2.21 19.94 10.67
CA THR A 290 -2.95 19.55 9.45
C THR A 290 -2.28 19.87 8.11
N GLU A 291 -1.08 20.45 8.09
CA GLU A 291 -0.38 20.88 6.87
C GLU A 291 1.15 20.92 7.06
N TYR A 292 1.89 21.00 5.94
CA TYR A 292 3.36 20.99 5.95
C TYR A 292 4.00 22.11 6.79
N SER A 293 3.31 23.24 6.97
CA SER A 293 3.81 24.42 7.67
C SER A 293 3.69 24.31 9.20
N ASN A 294 2.84 23.43 9.71
CA ASN A 294 2.55 23.30 11.15
C ASN A 294 2.76 21.88 11.71
N GLY A 295 2.97 20.88 10.86
CA GLY A 295 3.35 19.53 11.25
C GLY A 295 4.86 19.31 11.29
N LYS A 296 5.27 18.29 12.06
CA LYS A 296 6.61 17.71 11.98
C LYS A 296 6.52 16.18 12.15
N ASP A 297 7.06 15.45 11.20
CA ASP A 297 7.17 13.99 11.23
C ASP A 297 8.64 13.55 11.15
N GLY A 298 8.96 12.31 11.49
CA GLY A 298 10.31 11.78 11.40
C GLY A 298 10.32 10.27 11.39
N MET A 299 11.28 9.68 10.68
CA MET A 299 11.39 8.23 10.60
C MET A 299 12.03 7.65 11.86
N PHE A 300 11.75 6.39 12.15
CA PHE A 300 12.45 5.59 13.15
C PHE A 300 12.68 4.18 12.62
N LEU A 301 13.59 3.45 13.26
CA LEU A 301 13.81 2.03 13.01
C LEU A 301 13.92 1.30 14.34
N ILE A 302 13.13 0.24 14.51
CA ILE A 302 13.21 -0.67 15.65
C ILE A 302 13.55 -2.09 15.19
N ASN A 303 14.17 -2.88 16.07
CA ASN A 303 14.50 -4.27 15.80
C ASN A 303 13.34 -5.23 16.11
N GLU A 304 13.57 -6.53 15.91
CA GLU A 304 12.59 -7.61 16.12
C GLU A 304 12.06 -7.72 17.58
N LYS A 305 12.71 -7.04 18.53
CA LYS A 305 12.38 -7.02 19.96
C LYS A 305 11.67 -5.73 20.38
N GLY A 306 11.42 -4.82 19.44
CA GLY A 306 10.85 -3.50 19.72
C GLY A 306 11.86 -2.50 20.29
N GLU A 307 13.16 -2.77 20.20
CA GLU A 307 14.21 -1.88 20.67
C GLU A 307 14.56 -0.86 19.57
N GLU A 308 14.65 0.42 19.93
CA GLU A 308 15.03 1.49 19.01
C GLU A 308 16.48 1.33 18.55
N ILE A 309 16.67 1.27 17.24
CA ILE A 309 17.99 1.31 16.59
C ILE A 309 18.39 2.75 16.33
N TRP A 310 17.47 3.53 15.74
CA TRP A 310 17.62 4.95 15.55
C TRP A 310 16.27 5.64 15.39
N LYS A 311 16.28 6.95 15.64
CA LYS A 311 15.16 7.85 15.38
C LYS A 311 15.67 9.13 14.74
N GLU A 312 15.02 9.55 13.67
CA GLU A 312 15.39 10.73 12.90
C GLU A 312 15.26 12.00 13.75
N ASN A 313 16.36 12.74 13.85
CA ASN A 313 16.32 14.10 14.38
C ASN A 313 15.83 15.06 13.29
N ARG A 314 14.52 15.06 13.02
CA ARG A 314 13.92 15.87 11.96
C ARG A 314 14.06 17.37 12.24
N HIS A 315 14.64 18.11 11.29
CA HIS A 315 14.81 19.57 11.36
C HIS A 315 13.93 20.36 10.39
N THR A 316 13.29 19.70 9.43
CA THR A 316 12.36 20.33 8.48
C THR A 316 10.91 20.08 8.88
N GLY A 317 9.99 20.90 8.35
CA GLY A 317 8.55 20.63 8.43
C GLY A 317 8.17 19.40 7.60
N GLY A 318 7.03 18.80 7.93
CA GLY A 318 6.55 17.54 7.35
C GLY A 318 5.35 17.04 8.16
N TRP A 319 4.32 16.53 7.52
CA TRP A 319 3.10 16.06 8.24
C TRP A 319 2.63 14.68 7.79
N LEU A 320 2.94 14.32 6.54
CA LEU A 320 2.43 13.16 5.86
C LEU A 320 3.52 12.55 4.98
N THR A 321 4.72 12.37 5.54
CA THR A 321 5.70 11.47 4.94
C THR A 321 5.06 10.10 4.79
N ILE A 322 5.21 9.47 3.64
CA ILE A 322 4.82 8.08 3.43
C ILE A 322 6.10 7.29 3.31
N ILE A 323 6.16 6.16 4.02
CA ILE A 323 7.26 5.21 3.94
C ILE A 323 6.75 3.84 3.52
N ASP A 324 7.55 3.13 2.74
CA ASP A 324 7.30 1.73 2.38
C ASP A 324 8.63 0.97 2.20
N THR A 325 8.56 -0.35 2.17
CA THR A 325 9.70 -1.24 1.92
C THR A 325 9.89 -1.38 0.42
N LEU A 326 11.03 -0.91 -0.08
CA LEU A 326 11.44 -1.10 -1.47
C LEU A 326 12.45 -2.26 -1.54
N LYS A 327 12.14 -3.28 -2.33
CA LYS A 327 12.97 -4.47 -2.49
C LYS A 327 13.69 -4.43 -3.83
N ASN A 328 14.88 -5.02 -3.90
CA ASN A 328 15.62 -5.20 -5.17
C ASN A 328 15.71 -3.91 -6.02
N TRP A 329 15.88 -2.74 -5.37
CA TRP A 329 16.13 -1.49 -6.09
C TRP A 329 17.39 -1.63 -6.94
N ASP A 330 18.42 -2.24 -6.37
CA ASP A 330 19.68 -2.59 -7.01
C ASP A 330 20.11 -4.01 -6.59
N ASP A 331 21.33 -4.42 -6.93
CA ASP A 331 21.86 -5.76 -6.59
C ASP A 331 22.23 -5.93 -5.09
N HIS A 332 21.87 -4.98 -4.21
CA HIS A 332 22.13 -5.11 -2.78
C HIS A 332 21.13 -6.09 -2.13
N PRO A 333 21.58 -6.98 -1.22
CA PRO A 333 20.71 -8.04 -0.67
C PRO A 333 19.77 -7.59 0.45
N LEU A 334 19.92 -6.36 0.95
CA LEU A 334 19.03 -5.80 1.99
C LEU A 334 17.96 -4.94 1.35
N ASP A 335 16.82 -4.90 2.01
CA ASP A 335 15.71 -4.02 1.63
C ASP A 335 16.05 -2.55 1.93
N TYR A 336 15.29 -1.64 1.34
CA TYR A 336 15.43 -0.20 1.54
C TYR A 336 14.13 0.45 2.04
N ILE A 337 14.29 1.59 2.71
CA ILE A 337 13.17 2.43 3.17
C ILE A 337 12.95 3.52 2.12
N LEU A 338 11.86 3.43 1.35
CA LEU A 338 11.46 4.47 0.42
C LEU A 338 10.59 5.49 1.15
N ALA A 339 11.01 6.75 1.18
CA ALA A 339 10.28 7.83 1.85
C ALA A 339 9.95 8.97 0.88
N PHE A 340 8.69 9.38 0.83
CA PHE A 340 8.19 10.43 -0.06
C PHE A 340 7.18 11.32 0.64
N ARG A 341 6.73 12.40 -0.02
CA ARG A 341 5.85 13.42 0.59
C ARG A 341 6.43 14.03 1.87
N ARG A 342 7.76 14.08 1.97
CA ARG A 342 8.51 14.39 3.20
C ARG A 342 8.26 15.81 3.74
N GLY A 343 7.85 16.73 2.87
CA GLY A 343 7.75 18.15 3.21
C GLY A 343 9.11 18.83 3.37
N GLY A 344 9.09 20.14 3.57
CA GLY A 344 10.31 20.92 3.82
C GLY A 344 11.30 20.98 2.65
N GLY A 345 10.82 20.74 1.42
CA GLY A 345 11.65 20.76 0.20
C GLY A 345 12.50 19.50 0.02
N ILE A 346 12.16 18.39 0.68
CA ILE A 346 12.87 17.13 0.56
C ILE A 346 12.13 16.23 -0.43
N ASN A 347 12.79 15.92 -1.54
CA ASN A 347 12.28 15.03 -2.57
C ASN A 347 12.20 13.57 -2.07
N PRO A 348 11.41 12.72 -2.73
CA PRO A 348 11.43 11.28 -2.55
C PRO A 348 12.86 10.74 -2.49
N THR A 349 13.13 9.87 -1.52
CA THR A 349 14.47 9.36 -1.23
C THR A 349 14.40 7.93 -0.70
N ILE A 350 15.33 7.10 -1.15
CA ILE A 350 15.59 5.74 -0.68
C ILE A 350 16.70 5.81 0.38
N TYR A 351 16.45 5.22 1.54
CA TYR A 351 17.37 5.11 2.67
C TYR A 351 17.72 3.65 2.97
N ASP A 352 18.94 3.41 3.44
CA ASP A 352 19.31 2.12 4.03
C ASP A 352 18.90 2.02 5.53
N GLY A 353 19.09 0.86 6.15
CA GLY A 353 18.83 0.64 7.58
C GLY A 353 19.76 1.39 8.55
N TYR A 354 20.70 2.19 8.03
CA TYR A 354 21.58 3.09 8.80
C TYR A 354 21.22 4.57 8.60
N GLN A 355 20.11 4.84 7.91
CA GLN A 355 19.66 6.19 7.56
C GLN A 355 20.56 6.91 6.53
N ASN A 356 21.46 6.19 5.85
CA ASN A 356 22.22 6.78 4.75
C ASN A 356 21.31 6.93 3.53
N VAL A 357 21.52 8.01 2.78
CA VAL A 357 20.85 8.20 1.48
C VAL A 357 21.47 7.25 0.47
N VAL A 358 20.63 6.38 -0.10
CA VAL A 358 20.99 5.51 -1.22
C VAL A 358 20.70 6.23 -2.53
N THR A 359 19.51 6.81 -2.67
CA THR A 359 19.08 7.50 -3.88
C THR A 359 18.14 8.63 -3.50
N THR A 360 18.40 9.86 -3.95
CA THR A 360 17.43 10.96 -3.90
C THR A 360 16.98 11.28 -5.31
N PHE A 361 15.67 11.29 -5.54
CA PHE A 361 15.12 11.56 -6.86
C PHE A 361 15.09 13.07 -7.14
N PRO A 362 15.27 13.50 -8.40
CA PRO A 362 15.42 14.92 -8.74
C PRO A 362 14.09 15.69 -8.82
N VAL A 363 12.96 15.02 -8.61
CA VAL A 363 11.60 15.58 -8.69
C VAL A 363 10.80 15.19 -7.45
N ASP A 364 9.87 16.06 -7.04
CA ASP A 364 8.92 15.78 -5.95
C ASP A 364 7.59 15.27 -6.52
N GLY A 365 6.83 14.53 -5.72
CA GLY A 365 5.56 13.95 -6.14
C GLY A 365 5.07 12.81 -5.24
N TYR A 366 3.96 12.20 -5.67
CA TYR A 366 3.54 10.90 -5.16
C TYR A 366 4.38 9.80 -5.78
N VAL A 367 4.42 8.64 -5.12
CA VAL A 367 5.26 7.53 -5.53
C VAL A 367 4.44 6.25 -5.65
N SER A 368 4.66 5.54 -6.75
CA SER A 368 4.30 4.13 -6.93
C SER A 368 5.58 3.37 -7.30
N PHE A 369 5.65 2.07 -7.01
CA PHE A 369 6.82 1.28 -7.32
C PHE A 369 6.46 -0.19 -7.50
N GLY A 370 7.33 -0.93 -8.16
CA GLY A 370 7.17 -2.36 -8.41
C GLY A 370 8.06 -2.82 -9.54
N ASP A 371 8.15 -4.14 -9.74
CA ASP A 371 8.85 -4.74 -10.87
C ASP A 371 7.97 -4.62 -12.13
N LEU A 372 8.15 -3.53 -12.88
CA LEU A 372 7.25 -3.14 -13.96
C LEU A 372 7.26 -4.12 -15.13
N VAL A 373 8.27 -4.99 -15.25
CA VAL A 373 8.45 -5.86 -16.41
C VAL A 373 8.77 -7.31 -16.03
N GLY A 374 8.70 -7.69 -14.75
CA GLY A 374 9.09 -9.04 -14.30
C GLY A 374 10.59 -9.30 -14.44
N SER A 375 11.43 -8.29 -14.19
CA SER A 375 12.90 -8.36 -14.19
C SER A 375 13.51 -8.91 -12.90
N GLY A 376 12.76 -8.92 -11.81
CA GLY A 376 13.24 -9.15 -10.45
C GLY A 376 13.76 -7.88 -9.74
N GLN A 377 13.88 -6.75 -10.44
CA GLN A 377 14.25 -5.45 -9.88
C GLN A 377 13.05 -4.52 -9.84
N GLU A 378 12.89 -3.75 -8.77
CA GLU A 378 11.80 -2.78 -8.66
C GLU A 378 12.19 -1.43 -9.28
N GLN A 379 11.25 -0.81 -9.97
CA GLN A 379 11.36 0.55 -10.47
C GLN A 379 10.51 1.49 -9.62
N VAL A 380 10.93 2.75 -9.54
CA VAL A 380 10.23 3.79 -8.79
C VAL A 380 9.62 4.78 -9.76
N ILE A 381 8.33 5.04 -9.61
CA ILE A 381 7.57 5.98 -10.40
C ILE A 381 7.23 7.17 -9.52
N ILE A 382 7.67 8.37 -9.91
CA ILE A 382 7.29 9.62 -9.26
C ILE A 382 6.34 10.37 -10.18
N TYR A 383 5.19 10.77 -9.66
CA TYR A 383 4.19 11.45 -10.45
C TYR A 383 3.58 12.66 -9.73
N ASP A 384 3.18 13.63 -10.54
CA ASP A 384 2.37 14.78 -10.15
C ASP A 384 1.04 14.77 -10.93
N GLN A 385 0.33 15.90 -10.99
CA GLN A 385 -1.00 15.98 -11.63
C GLN A 385 -1.00 15.73 -13.15
N GLY A 386 0.15 15.76 -13.84
CA GLY A 386 0.18 15.54 -15.28
C GLY A 386 1.44 14.88 -15.82
N THR A 387 2.49 14.79 -15.00
CA THR A 387 3.76 14.21 -15.43
C THR A 387 4.13 13.03 -14.56
N THR A 388 4.60 11.97 -15.21
CA THR A 388 5.14 10.78 -14.55
C THR A 388 6.59 10.56 -14.95
N TYR A 389 7.42 10.17 -14.00
CA TYR A 389 8.84 9.89 -14.16
C TYR A 389 9.13 8.48 -13.67
N ILE A 390 9.60 7.60 -14.56
CA ILE A 390 9.97 6.23 -14.21
C ILE A 390 11.49 6.16 -14.05
N TYR A 391 11.93 5.72 -12.88
CA TYR A 391 13.33 5.56 -12.51
C TYR A 391 13.68 4.11 -12.20
N ALA A 392 14.92 3.74 -12.49
CA ALA A 392 15.54 2.48 -12.10
C ALA A 392 16.96 2.74 -11.55
N SER A 393 17.56 1.73 -10.92
CA SER A 393 18.96 1.81 -10.48
C SER A 393 19.98 1.71 -11.62
N ASP A 394 19.60 1.07 -12.73
CA ASP A 394 20.37 0.98 -13.98
C ASP A 394 19.40 1.01 -15.19
N THR A 395 19.94 1.13 -16.39
CA THR A 395 19.18 1.04 -17.64
C THR A 395 18.38 -0.26 -17.72
N ILE A 396 17.10 -0.13 -18.05
CA ILE A 396 16.18 -1.27 -18.23
C ILE A 396 15.31 -1.03 -19.47
N ASP A 397 15.01 -2.10 -20.18
CA ASP A 397 14.07 -2.07 -21.30
C ASP A 397 12.64 -2.29 -20.79
N LEU A 398 11.80 -1.27 -20.98
CA LEU A 398 10.38 -1.28 -20.63
C LEU A 398 9.47 -1.75 -21.79
N SER A 399 10.04 -2.20 -22.90
CA SER A 399 9.25 -2.69 -24.04
C SER A 399 8.38 -3.89 -23.66
N ALA A 400 7.23 -4.01 -24.34
CA ALA A 400 6.32 -5.13 -24.19
C ALA A 400 7.05 -6.46 -24.36
N ARG A 401 6.77 -7.41 -23.47
CA ARG A 401 7.40 -8.72 -23.47
C ARG A 401 6.33 -9.70 -23.93
N ASP A 402 6.28 -10.07 -25.22
CA ASP A 402 5.32 -11.04 -25.80
C ASP A 402 5.24 -12.40 -25.04
N LYS A 403 4.71 -12.38 -23.83
CA LYS A 403 4.74 -13.40 -22.79
C LYS A 403 3.45 -13.24 -21.98
N GLU A 404 3.03 -14.33 -21.35
CA GLU A 404 1.83 -14.40 -20.51
C GLU A 404 1.72 -13.23 -19.52
N PRO A 405 0.50 -12.85 -19.11
CA PRO A 405 0.27 -11.77 -18.16
C PRO A 405 1.16 -11.85 -16.92
N LEU A 406 1.69 -10.71 -16.50
CA LEU A 406 2.50 -10.60 -15.30
C LEU A 406 1.60 -10.75 -14.07
N LYS A 407 1.86 -11.81 -13.29
CA LYS A 407 1.09 -12.10 -12.08
C LYS A 407 1.24 -10.95 -11.06
N GLN A 408 0.11 -10.36 -10.67
CA GLN A 408 0.04 -9.39 -9.57
C GLN A 408 0.46 -10.04 -8.24
N ASN A 409 1.42 -9.43 -7.55
CA ASN A 409 1.70 -9.77 -6.16
C ASN A 409 0.70 -9.05 -5.22
N LYS A 410 0.63 -9.46 -3.96
CA LYS A 410 -0.35 -8.91 -3.00
C LYS A 410 -0.18 -7.42 -2.73
N HIS A 411 1.05 -6.92 -2.71
CA HIS A 411 1.31 -5.48 -2.58
C HIS A 411 0.69 -4.69 -3.74
N ALA A 412 0.76 -5.21 -4.97
CA ALA A 412 0.21 -4.57 -6.16
C ALA A 412 -1.34 -4.61 -6.25
N TYR A 413 -2.01 -5.57 -5.61
CA TYR A 413 -3.49 -5.66 -5.59
C TYR A 413 -4.15 -5.29 -4.25
N SER A 414 -3.37 -4.97 -3.22
CA SER A 414 -3.85 -4.52 -1.90
C SER A 414 -3.38 -3.08 -1.63
N VAL A 415 -3.58 -2.21 -2.61
CA VAL A 415 -3.06 -0.83 -2.57
C VAL A 415 -3.92 0.01 -1.62
N THR A 416 -3.27 0.67 -0.67
CA THR A 416 -3.89 1.60 0.29
C THR A 416 -3.05 2.87 0.43
N LEU A 417 -3.64 3.96 0.94
CA LEU A 417 -2.96 5.19 1.32
C LEU A 417 -2.07 4.99 2.55
N TYR A 418 -2.42 4.01 3.41
CA TYR A 418 -1.76 3.73 4.66
C TYR A 418 -1.03 2.39 4.54
N PRO A 419 0.25 2.37 4.10
CA PRO A 419 0.90 1.15 3.65
C PRO A 419 0.82 0.02 4.68
N GLY A 420 0.13 -1.05 4.30
CA GLY A 420 0.09 -2.35 4.97
C GLY A 420 0.74 -3.41 4.07
N GLY A 421 1.13 -4.53 4.63
CA GLY A 421 1.91 -5.49 3.86
C GLY A 421 2.18 -6.82 4.53
N GLU A 422 2.89 -7.67 3.79
CA GLU A 422 3.41 -8.95 4.29
C GLU A 422 4.89 -9.12 3.95
N TYR A 423 5.63 -9.80 4.83
CA TYR A 423 7.05 -10.10 4.67
C TYR A 423 7.36 -11.59 4.78
#